data_AF-A0A1B6HA29-F1
#
_entry.id   AF-A0A1B6HA29-F1
#
_cell.length_a   1.000
_cell.length_b   1.000
_cell.length_c   1.000
_cell.angle_alpha   90.00
_cell.angle_beta   90.00
_cell.angle_gamma   90.00
#
_symmetry.space_group_name_H-M   'P 1'
#
loop_
_entity.id
_entity.type
_entity.pdbx_description
1 polymer ?
#
loop_
_entity_poly.entity_id
_entity_poly.type
_entity_poly.pdbx_seq_one_letter_code
_entity_poly.pdbx_strand_id
1 'polypeptide(L)'
;ANCSALASELSNERIAPMKISVGHRPAGIKGDPDGFMQALTWFMWQFGTSSLSIGPEFRLTSSDIHHLAEAISYINGLNHRGEIGGGLFLEALDVSEPLKSLDSGSIEALIPSIPSIKELSISIEDLSPEAAVCFKECGSLERLCLNKEGCPQSSKTVEALITNLSSVKELEIKVKCLTSSAAKVFGKCSNLERLVLGGEEQNSEFVKALATPSSLRELKMNAERLSAEAASVLNGWEMLEKLYLG
;
A
#
# COMPACT_ATOMS: atom_id res chain seq x y z
N ALA A 1 20.76 -27.35 -38.17
CA ALA A 1 20.54 -27.49 -36.72
C ALA A 1 20.20 -26.12 -36.19
N ASN A 2 18.95 -25.94 -35.75
CA ASN A 2 18.32 -24.65 -35.46
C ASN A 2 18.86 -24.02 -34.17
N CYS A 3 19.63 -22.94 -34.27
CA CYS A 3 19.92 -22.05 -33.14
C CYS A 3 18.74 -21.10 -32.81
N SER A 4 17.68 -21.08 -33.62
CA SER A 4 16.49 -20.24 -33.40
C SER A 4 15.45 -20.84 -32.44
N ALA A 5 15.54 -22.13 -32.13
CA ALA A 5 14.59 -22.80 -31.23
C ALA A 5 14.94 -22.64 -29.73
N LEU A 6 16.22 -22.42 -29.40
CA LEU A 6 16.67 -22.26 -28.02
C LEU A 6 16.47 -20.83 -27.47
N ALA A 7 16.23 -19.83 -28.33
CA ALA A 7 15.96 -18.46 -27.90
C ALA A 7 14.48 -18.22 -27.52
N SER A 8 13.56 -19.07 -28.00
CA SER A 8 12.13 -18.97 -27.71
C SER A 8 11.67 -19.77 -26.48
N GLU A 9 12.52 -20.64 -25.93
CA GLU A 9 12.19 -21.44 -24.74
C GLU A 9 12.62 -20.78 -23.41
N LEU A 10 13.41 -19.70 -23.46
CA LEU A 10 13.81 -18.94 -22.27
C LEU A 10 12.93 -17.72 -21.98
N SER A 11 11.94 -17.41 -22.84
CA SER A 11 11.11 -16.20 -22.72
C SER A 11 9.76 -16.43 -22.02
N ASN A 12 9.52 -17.61 -21.42
CA ASN A 12 8.20 -17.93 -20.87
C ASN A 12 8.19 -18.62 -19.49
N GLU A 13 9.34 -18.74 -18.83
CA GLU A 13 9.32 -18.91 -17.38
C GLU A 13 9.06 -17.53 -16.77
N ARG A 14 7.87 -17.33 -16.20
CA ARG A 14 7.66 -16.26 -15.21
C ARG A 14 8.66 -16.51 -14.09
N ILE A 15 9.85 -15.92 -14.21
CA ILE A 15 10.80 -15.80 -13.11
C ILE A 15 9.98 -15.16 -11.98
N ALA A 16 9.82 -15.87 -10.88
CA ALA A 16 9.11 -15.34 -9.73
C ALA A 16 9.73 -13.96 -9.40
N PRO A 17 8.91 -12.92 -9.17
CA PRO A 17 9.41 -11.58 -8.93
C PRO A 17 10.47 -11.63 -7.81
N MET A 18 11.69 -11.25 -8.15
CA MET A 18 12.80 -11.36 -7.22
C MET A 18 12.56 -10.38 -6.08
N LYS A 19 12.56 -10.89 -4.84
CA LYS A 19 12.29 -10.13 -3.62
C LYS A 19 13.58 -9.83 -2.88
N ILE A 20 13.71 -8.59 -2.42
CA ILE A 20 14.80 -8.16 -1.53
C ILE A 20 14.20 -7.77 -0.18
N SER A 21 14.86 -8.23 0.88
CA SER A 21 14.58 -7.80 2.25
C SER A 21 15.84 -7.20 2.86
N VAL A 22 15.76 -5.92 3.27
CA VAL A 22 16.86 -5.20 3.92
C VAL A 22 16.59 -5.15 5.41
N GLY A 23 17.43 -5.81 6.21
CA GLY A 23 17.30 -5.86 7.67
C GLY A 23 18.02 -4.70 8.35
N HIS A 24 19.36 -4.70 8.34
CA HIS A 24 20.16 -3.72 9.06
C HIS A 24 20.68 -2.60 8.14
N ARG A 25 20.80 -1.39 8.69
CA ARG A 25 21.51 -0.29 8.03
C ARG A 25 23.02 -0.63 7.95
N PRO A 26 23.64 -0.67 6.76
CA PRO A 26 25.05 -1.04 6.63
C PRO A 26 25.98 -0.11 7.42
N ALA A 27 26.82 -0.68 8.29
CA ALA A 27 27.84 0.07 9.01
C ALA A 27 28.98 0.45 8.05
N GLY A 28 29.15 1.74 7.78
CA GLY A 28 30.19 2.25 6.87
C GLY A 28 29.69 3.31 5.89
N ILE A 29 28.39 3.30 5.60
CA ILE A 29 27.70 4.44 4.94
C ILE A 29 27.34 5.44 6.04
N LYS A 30 28.36 6.08 6.61
CA LYS A 30 28.15 7.22 7.50
C LYS A 30 27.88 8.45 6.63
N GLY A 31 26.61 8.82 6.49
CA GLY A 31 26.26 10.21 6.23
C GLY A 31 25.48 10.53 4.96
N ASP A 32 25.05 9.56 4.15
CA ASP A 32 24.23 9.89 2.99
C ASP A 32 23.12 8.85 2.73
N PRO A 33 21.89 9.10 3.21
CA PRO A 33 20.69 8.34 2.84
C PRO A 33 20.51 8.20 1.32
N ASP A 34 20.97 9.20 0.55
CA ASP A 34 20.91 9.22 -0.90
C ASP A 34 21.72 8.07 -1.51
N GLY A 35 23.01 7.97 -1.17
CA GLY A 35 23.90 6.96 -1.73
C GLY A 35 23.44 5.51 -1.50
N PHE A 36 22.84 5.19 -0.35
CA PHE A 36 22.30 3.84 -0.12
C PHE A 36 21.06 3.57 -0.97
N MET A 37 20.09 4.49 -1.00
CA MET A 37 18.86 4.31 -1.76
C MET A 37 19.12 4.29 -3.27
N GLN A 38 20.05 5.10 -3.75
CA GLN A 38 20.55 5.02 -5.13
C GLN A 38 21.18 3.66 -5.43
N ALA A 39 22.09 3.18 -4.58
CA ALA A 39 22.72 1.87 -4.80
C ALA A 39 21.70 0.72 -4.77
N LEU A 40 20.73 0.78 -3.85
CA LEU A 40 19.65 -0.20 -3.74
C LEU A 40 18.78 -0.22 -4.99
N THR A 41 18.31 0.95 -5.45
CA THR A 41 17.46 1.05 -6.65
C THR A 41 18.19 0.61 -7.91
N TRP A 42 19.48 0.95 -8.07
CA TRP A 42 20.31 0.44 -9.16
C TRP A 42 20.48 -1.08 -9.12
N PHE A 43 20.73 -1.64 -7.93
CA PHE A 43 20.77 -3.09 -7.74
C PHE A 43 19.44 -3.71 -8.16
N MET A 44 18.32 -3.15 -7.69
CA MET A 44 16.99 -3.66 -7.99
C MET A 44 16.71 -3.68 -9.49
N TRP A 45 17.06 -2.60 -10.19
CA TRP A 45 16.91 -2.50 -11.63
C TRP A 45 17.79 -3.52 -12.35
N GLN A 46 19.08 -3.60 -12.01
CA GLN A 46 20.05 -4.49 -12.66
C GLN A 46 19.65 -5.97 -12.58
N PHE A 47 19.01 -6.37 -11.48
CA PHE A 47 18.59 -7.76 -11.24
C PHE A 47 17.08 -8.00 -11.43
N GLY A 48 16.33 -7.00 -11.91
CA GLY A 48 14.90 -7.14 -12.18
C GLY A 48 14.06 -7.46 -10.94
N THR A 49 14.45 -6.95 -9.77
CA THR A 49 13.71 -7.20 -8.52
C THR A 49 12.52 -6.25 -8.40
N SER A 50 11.32 -6.80 -8.25
CA SER A 50 10.08 -6.02 -8.18
C SER A 50 9.44 -5.98 -6.78
N SER A 51 10.08 -6.59 -5.78
CA SER A 51 9.60 -6.56 -4.39
C SER A 51 10.71 -6.11 -3.43
N LEU A 52 10.41 -5.09 -2.64
CA LEU A 52 11.28 -4.55 -1.60
C LEU A 52 10.58 -4.57 -0.25
N SER A 53 11.26 -5.10 0.76
CA SER A 53 10.85 -5.02 2.15
C SER A 53 12.01 -4.46 2.97
N ILE A 54 11.76 -3.44 3.77
CA ILE A 54 12.75 -2.82 4.65
C ILE A 54 12.32 -3.07 6.10
N GLY A 55 13.09 -3.88 6.81
CA GLY A 55 12.83 -4.27 8.19
C GLY A 55 13.13 -3.16 9.21
N PRO A 56 12.68 -3.36 10.46
CA PRO A 56 12.75 -2.33 11.51
C PRO A 56 14.19 -1.96 11.88
N GLU A 57 15.11 -2.91 11.76
CA GLU A 57 16.53 -2.73 12.09
C GLU A 57 17.24 -1.71 11.15
N PHE A 58 16.62 -1.36 10.03
CA PHE A 58 17.14 -0.37 9.09
C PHE A 58 16.95 1.07 9.59
N ARG A 59 15.94 1.27 10.47
CA ARG A 59 15.55 2.58 11.01
C ARG A 59 15.30 3.61 9.91
N LEU A 60 14.36 3.30 9.01
CA LEU A 60 13.95 4.18 7.92
C LEU A 60 13.43 5.52 8.45
N THR A 61 13.69 6.60 7.71
CA THR A 61 13.24 7.97 7.99
C THR A 61 12.49 8.55 6.78
N SER A 62 11.75 9.64 6.95
CA SER A 62 11.15 10.37 5.81
C SER A 62 12.19 10.71 4.75
N SER A 63 13.41 11.11 5.15
CA SER A 63 14.50 11.41 4.21
C SER A 63 14.93 10.18 3.40
N ASP A 64 14.98 9.00 4.01
CA ASP A 64 15.29 7.76 3.29
C ASP A 64 14.21 7.45 2.24
N ILE A 65 12.92 7.67 2.55
CA ILE A 65 11.82 7.51 1.58
C ILE A 65 11.91 8.51 0.43
N HIS A 66 12.26 9.77 0.70
CA HIS A 66 12.43 10.78 -0.35
C HIS A 66 13.56 10.38 -1.31
N HIS A 67 14.72 9.96 -0.80
CA HIS A 67 15.81 9.51 -1.66
C HIS A 67 15.48 8.22 -2.43
N LEU A 68 14.70 7.31 -1.82
CA LEU A 68 14.17 6.16 -2.55
C LEU A 68 13.30 6.62 -3.73
N ALA A 69 12.36 7.53 -3.50
CA ALA A 69 11.48 8.06 -4.54
C ALA A 69 12.24 8.79 -5.66
N GLU A 70 13.24 9.59 -5.29
CA GLU A 70 14.13 10.29 -6.23
C GLU A 70 14.94 9.31 -7.08
N ALA A 71 15.52 8.28 -6.45
CA ALA A 71 16.32 7.29 -7.15
C ALA A 71 15.49 6.42 -8.11
N ILE A 72 14.26 6.04 -7.72
CA ILE A 72 13.30 5.36 -8.61
C ILE A 72 12.96 6.26 -9.80
N SER A 73 12.63 7.53 -9.54
CA SER A 73 12.27 8.51 -10.57
C SER A 73 13.43 8.76 -11.53
N TYR A 74 14.67 8.77 -11.04
CA TYR A 74 15.87 8.92 -11.84
C TYR A 74 16.05 7.75 -12.82
N ILE A 75 15.95 6.50 -12.35
CA ILE A 75 16.03 5.31 -13.21
C ILE A 75 14.91 5.32 -14.27
N ASN A 76 13.69 5.62 -13.86
CA ASN A 76 12.57 5.73 -14.81
C ASN A 76 12.78 6.86 -15.83
N GLY A 77 13.36 7.98 -15.41
CA GLY A 77 13.77 9.08 -16.30
C GLY A 77 14.83 8.67 -17.32
N LEU A 78 15.82 7.86 -16.94
CA LEU A 78 16.82 7.30 -17.86
C LEU A 78 16.16 6.42 -18.92
N ASN A 79 15.21 5.58 -18.52
CA ASN A 79 14.45 4.74 -19.45
C ASN A 79 13.62 5.59 -20.42
N HIS A 80 12.95 6.65 -19.93
CA HIS A 80 12.20 7.57 -20.81
C HIS A 80 13.09 8.29 -21.83
N ARG A 81 14.37 8.53 -21.49
CA ARG A 81 15.36 9.10 -22.41
C ARG A 81 16.04 8.07 -23.33
N GLY A 82 15.75 6.78 -23.14
CA GLY A 82 16.34 5.69 -23.92
C GLY A 82 17.80 5.38 -23.57
N GLU A 83 18.26 5.82 -22.40
CA GLU A 83 19.65 5.61 -21.95
C GLU A 83 19.87 4.21 -21.38
N ILE A 84 18.81 3.57 -20.89
CA ILE A 84 18.81 2.21 -20.35
C ILE A 84 17.65 1.41 -20.93
N GLY A 85 17.76 0.07 -20.90
CA GLY A 85 16.70 -0.83 -21.32
C GLY A 85 15.71 -1.09 -20.18
N GLY A 86 14.57 -0.39 -20.18
CA GLY A 86 13.50 -0.58 -19.18
C GLY A 86 13.70 0.24 -17.91
N GLY A 87 12.60 0.65 -17.28
CA GLY A 87 12.59 1.36 -15.98
C GLY A 87 12.59 0.40 -14.79
N LEU A 88 12.56 0.94 -13.58
CA LEU A 88 12.36 0.14 -12.39
C LEU A 88 10.87 -0.16 -12.21
N PHE A 89 10.52 -1.44 -12.16
CA PHE A 89 9.15 -1.90 -11.97
C PHE A 89 8.97 -2.45 -10.56
N LEU A 90 8.45 -1.63 -9.64
CA LEU A 90 8.16 -2.04 -8.27
C LEU A 90 6.70 -2.48 -8.16
N GLU A 91 6.47 -3.74 -7.80
CA GLU A 91 5.16 -4.34 -7.60
C GLU A 91 4.79 -4.45 -6.12
N ALA A 92 5.77 -4.62 -5.24
CA ALA A 92 5.53 -4.76 -3.81
C ALA A 92 6.54 -3.96 -2.98
N LEU A 93 6.03 -3.16 -2.04
CA LEU A 93 6.81 -2.38 -1.11
C LEU A 93 6.28 -2.55 0.31
N ASP A 94 7.16 -2.96 1.21
CA ASP A 94 6.86 -3.09 2.63
C ASP A 94 7.85 -2.27 3.48
N VAL A 95 7.32 -1.20 4.07
CA VAL A 95 7.98 -0.28 5.00
C VAL A 95 7.07 -0.04 6.22
N SER A 96 6.29 -1.06 6.59
CA SER A 96 5.19 -0.98 7.57
C SER A 96 5.60 -1.07 9.05
N GLU A 97 6.90 -1.23 9.30
CA GLU A 97 7.44 -1.50 10.63
C GLU A 97 7.44 -0.24 11.52
N PRO A 98 7.43 -0.40 12.87
CA PRO A 98 7.13 0.66 13.83
C PRO A 98 8.32 1.63 13.96
N LEU A 99 8.43 2.55 13.01
CA LEU A 99 9.49 3.54 12.96
C LEU A 99 9.01 4.90 13.43
N LYS A 100 9.97 5.71 13.91
CA LYS A 100 9.80 7.15 14.03
C LYS A 100 9.30 7.69 12.69
N SER A 101 8.27 8.49 12.80
CA SER A 101 7.24 8.75 11.82
C SER A 101 7.68 9.10 10.41
N LEU A 102 7.25 8.28 9.43
CA LEU A 102 6.97 8.80 8.11
C LEU A 102 5.84 9.82 8.24
N ASP A 103 5.92 10.86 7.41
CA ASP A 103 4.95 11.94 7.33
C ASP A 103 4.22 11.92 5.99
N SER A 104 3.24 12.82 5.85
CA SER A 104 2.50 12.99 4.60
C SER A 104 3.41 13.31 3.40
N GLY A 105 4.50 14.06 3.62
CA GLY A 105 5.48 14.38 2.57
C GLY A 105 6.16 13.14 2.00
N SER A 106 6.38 12.12 2.83
CA SER A 106 6.93 10.84 2.40
C SER A 106 6.00 10.11 1.43
N ILE A 107 4.69 10.20 1.63
CA ILE A 107 3.67 9.64 0.71
C ILE A 107 3.60 10.45 -0.58
N GLU A 108 3.61 11.79 -0.46
CA GLU A 108 3.58 12.71 -1.61
C GLU A 108 4.80 12.51 -2.53
N ALA A 109 5.97 12.22 -1.97
CA ALA A 109 7.18 11.91 -2.74
C ALA A 109 7.14 10.49 -3.33
N LEU A 110 6.80 9.49 -2.51
CA LEU A 110 6.91 8.08 -2.89
C LEU A 110 5.89 7.68 -3.95
N ILE A 111 4.60 7.95 -3.73
CA ILE A 111 3.51 7.39 -4.53
C ILE A 111 3.64 7.72 -6.03
N PRO A 112 3.95 8.95 -6.46
CA PRO A 112 4.14 9.26 -7.87
C PRO A 112 5.29 8.50 -8.54
N SER A 113 6.29 8.04 -7.77
CA SER A 113 7.44 7.32 -8.29
C SER A 113 7.17 5.83 -8.56
N ILE A 114 6.09 5.27 -8.00
CA ILE A 114 5.78 3.81 -8.05
C ILE A 114 4.38 3.50 -8.61
N PRO A 115 4.02 3.97 -9.82
CA PRO A 115 2.68 3.76 -10.39
C PRO A 115 2.33 2.28 -10.67
N SER A 116 3.35 1.40 -10.74
CA SER A 116 3.20 -0.04 -10.97
C SER A 116 2.87 -0.86 -9.71
N ILE A 117 2.82 -0.21 -8.54
CA ILE A 117 2.68 -0.90 -7.26
C ILE A 117 1.36 -1.67 -7.19
N LYS A 118 1.43 -2.93 -6.75
CA LYS A 118 0.29 -3.83 -6.50
C LYS A 118 0.07 -4.07 -5.02
N GLU A 119 1.15 -4.06 -4.24
CA GLU A 119 1.13 -4.33 -2.82
C GLU A 119 1.93 -3.26 -2.08
N LEU A 120 1.27 -2.52 -1.19
CA LEU A 120 1.90 -1.48 -0.42
C LEU A 120 1.57 -1.65 1.06
N SER A 121 2.60 -1.77 1.88
CA SER A 121 2.49 -1.74 3.33
C SER A 121 3.37 -0.63 3.88
N ILE A 122 2.76 0.34 4.57
CA ILE A 122 3.46 1.52 5.10
C ILE A 122 2.85 1.97 6.43
N SER A 123 3.71 2.43 7.33
CA SER A 123 3.32 3.02 8.61
C SER A 123 3.69 4.50 8.62
N ILE A 124 2.68 5.36 8.71
CA ILE A 124 2.74 6.82 8.67
C ILE A 124 2.09 7.39 9.95
N GLU A 125 2.68 8.42 10.55
CA GLU A 125 2.12 9.00 11.78
C GLU A 125 0.86 9.80 11.51
N ASP A 126 0.88 10.66 10.49
CA ASP A 126 -0.25 11.46 10.10
C ASP A 126 -0.32 11.53 8.58
N LEU A 127 -1.28 10.79 8.00
CA LEU A 127 -1.62 10.91 6.59
C LEU A 127 -2.70 11.97 6.49
N SER A 128 -2.34 13.10 5.89
CA SER A 128 -3.28 14.16 5.59
C SER A 128 -4.26 13.70 4.50
N PRO A 129 -5.52 14.19 4.51
CA PRO A 129 -6.44 13.95 3.41
C PRO A 129 -5.88 14.36 2.05
N GLU A 130 -5.03 15.39 2.01
CA GLU A 130 -4.39 15.90 0.79
C GLU A 130 -3.38 14.89 0.23
N ALA A 131 -2.50 14.33 1.08
CA ALA A 131 -1.54 13.32 0.68
C ALA A 131 -2.21 11.99 0.31
N ALA A 132 -3.37 11.66 0.93
CA ALA A 132 -4.15 10.49 0.57
C ALA A 132 -4.65 10.53 -0.90
N VAL A 133 -4.76 11.71 -1.51
CA VAL A 133 -5.14 11.85 -2.94
C VAL A 133 -4.06 11.32 -3.88
N CYS A 134 -2.79 11.28 -3.47
CA CYS A 134 -1.70 10.76 -4.29
C CYS A 134 -1.94 9.31 -4.72
N PHE A 135 -2.66 8.52 -3.93
CA PHE A 135 -2.98 7.12 -4.24
C PHE A 135 -3.75 6.92 -5.55
N LYS A 136 -4.32 7.98 -6.14
CA LYS A 136 -4.93 7.94 -7.48
C LYS A 136 -3.94 7.53 -8.58
N GLU A 137 -2.64 7.75 -8.36
CA GLU A 137 -1.57 7.38 -9.29
C GLU A 137 -1.29 5.85 -9.27
N CYS A 138 -1.70 5.16 -8.19
CA CYS A 138 -1.51 3.72 -8.03
C CYS A 138 -2.66 2.90 -8.64
N GLY A 139 -2.88 3.03 -9.95
CA GLY A 139 -3.98 2.35 -10.65
C GLY A 139 -3.94 0.82 -10.61
N SER A 140 -2.78 0.22 -10.26
CA SER A 140 -2.59 -1.23 -10.14
C SER A 140 -2.62 -1.75 -8.71
N LEU A 141 -2.86 -0.89 -7.70
CA LEU A 141 -2.80 -1.28 -6.29
C LEU A 141 -3.94 -2.24 -5.94
N GLU A 142 -3.58 -3.47 -5.54
CA GLU A 142 -4.51 -4.53 -5.17
C GLU A 142 -4.57 -4.72 -3.66
N ARG A 143 -3.45 -4.55 -2.96
CA ARG A 143 -3.36 -4.71 -1.50
C ARG A 143 -2.71 -3.49 -0.86
N LEU A 144 -3.43 -2.90 0.10
CA LEU A 144 -2.96 -1.76 0.86
C LEU A 144 -3.06 -2.05 2.35
N CYS A 145 -1.94 -1.96 3.05
CA CYS A 145 -1.88 -2.04 4.51
C CYS A 145 -1.29 -0.73 5.06
N LEU A 146 -2.12 0.07 5.71
CA LEU A 146 -1.76 1.35 6.31
C LEU A 146 -1.83 1.29 7.83
N ASN A 147 -0.73 1.65 8.49
CA ASN A 147 -0.69 1.90 9.93
C ASN A 147 -1.12 0.74 10.82
N LYS A 148 -0.74 -0.49 10.48
CA LYS A 148 -1.04 -1.66 11.31
C LYS A 148 -0.71 -1.45 12.80
N GLU A 149 0.49 -0.92 13.06
CA GLU A 149 0.97 -0.60 14.41
C GLU A 149 1.04 0.91 14.71
N GLY A 150 0.69 1.76 13.74
CA GLY A 150 0.84 3.22 13.80
C GLY A 150 -0.32 3.99 14.46
N CYS A 151 -0.41 5.29 14.18
CA CYS A 151 -1.50 6.15 14.64
C CYS A 151 -2.80 5.88 13.83
N PRO A 152 -3.97 5.87 14.48
CA PRO A 152 -5.24 5.68 13.79
C PRO A 152 -5.58 6.89 12.89
N GLN A 153 -5.97 6.60 11.66
CA GLN A 153 -6.31 7.60 10.65
C GLN A 153 -7.68 8.23 10.89
N SER A 154 -7.80 9.50 10.50
CA SER A 154 -9.05 10.26 10.63
C SER A 154 -10.07 9.82 9.59
N SER A 155 -11.36 10.05 9.89
CA SER A 155 -12.43 9.76 8.93
C SER A 155 -12.29 10.52 7.60
N LYS A 156 -11.77 11.77 7.64
CA LYS A 156 -11.52 12.56 6.42
C LYS A 156 -10.41 11.97 5.57
N THR A 157 -9.34 11.49 6.21
CA THR A 157 -8.22 10.82 5.53
C THR A 157 -8.71 9.55 4.84
N VAL A 158 -9.48 8.71 5.56
CA VAL A 158 -10.06 7.49 4.99
C VAL A 158 -10.96 7.81 3.81
N GLU A 159 -11.83 8.82 3.93
CA GLU A 159 -12.73 9.22 2.84
C GLU A 159 -11.97 9.64 1.57
N ALA A 160 -10.91 10.44 1.73
CA ALA A 160 -10.03 10.87 0.65
C ALA A 160 -9.26 9.70 0.03
N LEU A 161 -8.75 8.79 0.85
CA LEU A 161 -8.02 7.61 0.40
C LEU A 161 -8.92 6.69 -0.43
N ILE A 162 -10.04 6.23 0.14
CA ILE A 162 -10.96 5.25 -0.46
C ILE A 162 -11.48 5.70 -1.81
N THR A 163 -11.74 7.00 -1.98
CA THR A 163 -12.23 7.56 -3.25
C THR A 163 -11.23 7.39 -4.40
N ASN A 164 -9.95 7.18 -4.10
CA ASN A 164 -8.87 7.02 -5.09
C ASN A 164 -8.40 5.56 -5.27
N LEU A 165 -8.95 4.60 -4.51
CA LEU A 165 -8.56 3.19 -4.54
C LEU A 165 -9.51 2.34 -5.41
N SER A 166 -9.41 2.48 -6.74
CA SER A 166 -10.32 1.80 -7.70
C SER A 166 -10.02 0.30 -7.88
N SER A 167 -8.77 -0.12 -7.72
CA SER A 167 -8.33 -1.51 -8.00
C SER A 167 -8.10 -2.37 -6.74
N VAL A 168 -8.26 -1.77 -5.55
CA VAL A 168 -7.92 -2.44 -4.28
C VAL A 168 -8.91 -3.57 -3.98
N LYS A 169 -8.34 -4.74 -3.69
CA LYS A 169 -9.03 -5.95 -3.25
C LYS A 169 -8.91 -6.17 -1.76
N GLU A 170 -7.78 -5.78 -1.17
CA GLU A 170 -7.55 -5.90 0.27
C GLU A 170 -7.11 -4.58 0.86
N LEU A 171 -7.85 -4.12 1.86
CA LEU A 171 -7.51 -2.94 2.63
C LEU A 171 -7.43 -3.29 4.12
N GLU A 172 -6.27 -3.04 4.71
CA GLU A 172 -6.05 -3.06 6.15
C GLU A 172 -5.62 -1.67 6.58
N ILE A 173 -6.40 -1.04 7.45
CA ILE A 173 -6.14 0.32 7.92
C ILE A 173 -6.53 0.47 9.38
N LYS A 174 -5.68 1.13 10.16
CA LYS A 174 -6.01 1.53 11.53
C LYS A 174 -6.69 2.89 11.52
N VAL A 175 -7.86 2.99 12.16
CA VAL A 175 -8.76 4.14 12.07
C VAL A 175 -9.26 4.58 13.44
N LYS A 176 -9.61 5.86 13.53
CA LYS A 176 -10.48 6.37 14.61
C LYS A 176 -11.92 5.94 14.35
N CYS A 177 -12.84 6.31 15.23
CA CYS A 177 -14.26 6.15 14.94
C CYS A 177 -14.63 6.87 13.63
N LEU A 178 -15.05 6.11 12.61
CA LEU A 178 -15.36 6.63 11.29
C LEU A 178 -16.78 7.20 11.26
N THR A 179 -16.97 8.24 10.45
CA THR A 179 -18.28 8.87 10.24
C THR A 179 -19.09 8.09 9.21
N SER A 180 -20.38 8.39 9.14
CA SER A 180 -21.25 7.90 8.07
C SER A 180 -20.85 8.39 6.68
N SER A 181 -20.09 9.49 6.55
CA SER A 181 -19.57 9.94 5.24
C SER A 181 -18.46 9.03 4.73
N ALA A 182 -17.49 8.67 5.59
CA ALA A 182 -16.46 7.70 5.26
C ALA A 182 -17.06 6.31 4.95
N ALA A 183 -18.08 5.89 5.71
CA ALA A 183 -18.79 4.63 5.46
C ALA A 183 -19.37 4.54 4.03
N LYS A 184 -19.99 5.62 3.54
CA LYS A 184 -20.64 5.66 2.22
C LYS A 184 -19.67 5.51 1.07
N VAL A 185 -18.42 5.96 1.21
CA VAL A 185 -17.46 5.89 0.10
C VAL A 185 -16.89 4.49 -0.11
N PHE A 186 -16.94 3.60 0.88
CA PHE A 186 -16.52 2.20 0.71
C PHE A 186 -17.34 1.46 -0.35
N GLY A 187 -18.61 1.84 -0.55
CA GLY A 187 -19.44 1.29 -1.62
C GLY A 187 -18.92 1.57 -3.04
N LYS A 188 -17.94 2.47 -3.20
CA LYS A 188 -17.28 2.74 -4.49
C LYS A 188 -16.18 1.73 -4.82
N CYS A 189 -15.67 0.99 -3.85
CA CYS A 189 -14.60 0.01 -4.06
C CYS A 189 -15.19 -1.32 -4.54
N SER A 190 -15.60 -1.38 -5.81
CA SER A 190 -16.27 -2.56 -6.38
C SER A 190 -15.42 -3.84 -6.35
N ASN A 191 -14.10 -3.72 -6.22
CA ASN A 191 -13.17 -4.84 -6.17
C ASN A 191 -12.78 -5.27 -4.75
N LEU A 192 -13.24 -4.54 -3.71
CA LEU A 192 -12.81 -4.81 -2.34
C LEU A 192 -13.40 -6.11 -1.82
N GLU A 193 -12.54 -7.08 -1.55
CA GLU A 193 -12.87 -8.43 -1.08
C GLU A 193 -12.60 -8.58 0.42
N ARG A 194 -11.59 -7.89 0.95
CA ARG A 194 -11.21 -7.93 2.38
C ARG A 194 -11.01 -6.53 2.95
N LEU A 195 -11.74 -6.23 4.02
CA LEU A 195 -11.64 -4.97 4.75
C LEU A 195 -11.33 -5.24 6.23
N VAL A 196 -10.20 -4.72 6.69
CA VAL A 196 -9.79 -4.74 8.10
C VAL A 196 -9.66 -3.31 8.62
N LEU A 197 -10.56 -2.94 9.52
CA LEU A 197 -10.54 -1.67 10.26
C LEU A 197 -10.03 -1.94 11.68
N GLY A 198 -8.74 -1.69 11.90
CA GLY A 198 -8.16 -1.72 13.24
C GLY A 198 -8.39 -0.40 13.98
N GLY A 199 -8.15 -0.36 15.29
CA GLY A 199 -8.21 0.87 16.08
C GLY A 199 -9.47 0.98 16.94
N GLU A 200 -10.10 2.15 16.92
CA GLU A 200 -11.23 2.48 17.81
C GLU A 200 -12.52 1.75 17.42
N GLU A 201 -13.42 1.62 18.39
CA GLU A 201 -14.75 1.03 18.21
C GLU A 201 -15.57 1.82 17.18
N GLN A 202 -16.11 1.12 16.19
CA GLN A 202 -16.99 1.68 15.18
C GLN A 202 -18.44 1.65 15.68
N ASN A 203 -19.16 2.75 15.48
CA ASN A 203 -20.51 2.90 16.00
C ASN A 203 -21.58 2.36 15.02
N SER A 204 -22.83 2.26 15.52
CA SER A 204 -23.97 1.80 14.72
C SER A 204 -24.28 2.70 13.53
N GLU A 205 -23.95 3.99 13.56
CA GLU A 205 -24.18 4.90 12.42
C GLU A 205 -23.24 4.63 11.26
N PHE A 206 -21.97 4.34 11.55
CA PHE A 206 -21.00 3.87 10.56
C PHE A 206 -21.49 2.60 9.88
N VAL A 207 -21.82 1.56 10.66
CA VAL A 207 -22.26 0.26 10.12
C VAL A 207 -23.52 0.39 9.26
N LYS A 208 -24.51 1.18 9.70
CA LYS A 208 -25.73 1.43 8.91
C LYS A 208 -25.46 2.16 7.60
N ALA A 209 -24.45 3.04 7.58
CA ALA A 209 -24.09 3.84 6.42
C ALA A 209 -23.07 3.15 5.51
N LEU A 210 -22.50 2.03 5.94
CA LEU A 210 -21.51 1.26 5.21
C LEU A 210 -22.20 0.62 4.00
N ALA A 211 -22.08 1.30 2.86
CA ALA A 211 -22.60 0.81 1.60
C ALA A 211 -21.77 -0.40 1.17
N THR A 212 -22.43 -1.55 1.01
CA THR A 212 -21.77 -2.82 0.73
C THR A 212 -21.00 -2.76 -0.58
N PRO A 213 -19.67 -2.97 -0.59
CA PRO A 213 -18.96 -3.32 -1.81
C PRO A 213 -19.47 -4.69 -2.26
N SER A 214 -19.93 -4.81 -3.51
CA SER A 214 -20.55 -6.04 -4.03
C SER A 214 -19.65 -7.28 -3.97
N SER A 215 -18.35 -7.09 -3.77
CA SER A 215 -17.33 -8.14 -3.78
C SER A 215 -16.82 -8.49 -2.37
N LEU A 216 -17.28 -7.82 -1.31
CA LEU A 216 -16.71 -7.96 0.03
C LEU A 216 -17.05 -9.32 0.66
N ARG A 217 -16.01 -10.10 0.98
CA ARG A 217 -16.09 -11.44 1.57
C ARG A 217 -15.65 -11.49 3.02
N GLU A 218 -14.74 -10.62 3.43
CA GLU A 218 -14.22 -10.58 4.80
C GLU A 218 -14.28 -9.16 5.36
N LEU A 219 -14.96 -9.00 6.49
CA LEU A 219 -14.98 -7.77 7.27
C LEU A 219 -14.46 -8.04 8.68
N LYS A 220 -13.46 -7.26 9.08
CA LYS A 220 -12.99 -7.20 10.46
C LYS A 220 -13.01 -5.77 10.95
N MET A 221 -13.68 -5.52 12.08
CA MET A 221 -13.64 -4.24 12.76
C MET A 221 -13.88 -4.41 14.26
N ASN A 222 -13.53 -3.41 15.05
CA ASN A 222 -13.93 -3.36 16.46
C ASN A 222 -15.35 -2.76 16.57
N ALA A 223 -16.32 -3.51 17.11
CA ALA A 223 -17.70 -3.02 17.28
C ALA A 223 -18.45 -3.87 18.33
N GLU A 224 -18.55 -3.36 19.55
CA GLU A 224 -19.12 -4.11 20.68
C GLU A 224 -20.62 -3.80 20.88
N ARG A 225 -21.08 -2.61 20.49
CA ARG A 225 -22.45 -2.13 20.84
C ARG A 225 -23.28 -1.74 19.61
N LEU A 226 -23.43 -2.68 18.68
CA LEU A 226 -24.28 -2.50 17.49
C LEU A 226 -25.78 -2.58 17.84
N SER A 227 -26.57 -1.65 17.28
CA SER A 227 -28.03 -1.71 17.35
C SER A 227 -28.57 -2.88 16.51
N ALA A 228 -29.81 -3.29 16.78
CA ALA A 228 -30.46 -4.36 16.01
C ALA A 228 -30.54 -4.03 14.51
N GLU A 229 -30.73 -2.76 14.16
CA GLU A 229 -30.74 -2.29 12.77
C GLU A 229 -29.36 -2.40 12.13
N ALA A 230 -28.28 -2.03 12.84
CA ALA A 230 -26.92 -2.17 12.34
C ALA A 230 -26.54 -3.65 12.13
N ALA A 231 -26.92 -4.53 13.07
CA ALA A 231 -26.74 -5.97 12.92
C ALA A 231 -27.54 -6.55 11.73
N SER A 232 -28.76 -6.05 11.51
CA SER A 232 -29.59 -6.46 10.37
C SER A 232 -28.97 -6.06 9.03
N VAL A 233 -28.30 -4.91 8.96
CA VAL A 233 -27.54 -4.49 7.77
C VAL A 233 -26.43 -5.50 7.45
N LEU A 234 -25.65 -5.91 8.44
CA LEU A 234 -24.57 -6.90 8.26
C LEU A 234 -25.10 -8.28 7.83
N ASN A 235 -26.25 -8.71 8.38
CA ASN A 235 -26.91 -9.96 7.98
C ASN A 235 -27.41 -9.94 6.53
N GLY A 236 -27.62 -8.76 5.94
CA GLY A 236 -28.05 -8.61 4.55
C GLY A 236 -26.94 -8.72 3.51
N TRP A 237 -25.68 -8.94 3.92
CA TRP A 237 -24.54 -8.98 3.02
C TRP A 237 -24.31 -10.39 2.47
N GLU A 238 -24.92 -10.69 1.32
CA GLU A 238 -24.98 -12.04 0.76
C GLU A 238 -23.61 -12.66 0.40
N MET A 239 -22.61 -11.82 0.08
CA MET A 239 -21.26 -12.27 -0.29
C MET A 239 -20.30 -12.36 0.91
N LEU A 240 -20.72 -11.93 2.10
CA LEU A 240 -19.87 -11.90 3.28
C LEU A 240 -19.72 -13.31 3.85
N GLU A 241 -18.51 -13.84 3.81
CA GLU A 241 -18.16 -15.18 4.30
C GLU A 241 -17.65 -15.14 5.73
N LYS A 242 -16.99 -14.05 6.11
CA LYS A 242 -16.35 -13.90 7.43
C LYS A 242 -16.61 -12.51 8.00
N LEU A 243 -17.13 -12.51 9.23
CA LEU A 243 -17.38 -11.31 10.01
C LEU A 243 -16.69 -11.46 11.37
N TYR A 244 -15.76 -10.55 11.66
CA TYR A 244 -15.09 -10.45 12.95
C TYR A 244 -15.38 -9.10 13.57
N LEU A 245 -16.18 -9.12 14.64
CA LEU A 245 -16.41 -7.96 15.49
C LEU A 245 -15.59 -8.18 16.76
N GLY A 246 -14.60 -7.30 16.97
CA GLY A 246 -13.77 -7.24 18.17
C GLY A 246 -14.58 -6.82 19.39
#